data_AF-A0A9D2R4R9-F1
#
_entry.id   AF-A0A9D2R4R9-F1
#
_cell.length_a   1.000
_cell.length_b   1.000
_cell.length_c   1.000
_cell.angle_alpha   90.00
_cell.angle_beta   90.00
_cell.angle_gamma   90.00
#
_symmetry.space_group_name_H-M   'P 1'
#
loop_
_entity.id
_entity.type
_entity.pdbx_description
1 polymer ?
#
loop_
_entity_poly.entity_id
_entity_poly.type
_entity_poly.pdbx_seq_one_letter_code
_entity_poly.pdbx_strand_id
1 'polypeptide(L)'
;MNMKKKVLSTEELRENSYEYGLPEYLQQDLDAFKEGLKNSSSLMDCLWGELYSSINIAEINEGAITPEHADYLRQKFLWGGKSKNEKH
;
A
#
# COMPACT_ATOMS: atom_id res chain seq x y z
N MET A 1 -15.80 22.08 25.02
CA MET A 1 -15.39 20.89 24.23
C MET A 1 -13.99 21.15 23.70
N ASN A 2 -12.98 20.45 24.22
CA ASN A 2 -11.60 20.56 23.72
C ASN A 2 -11.36 19.47 22.68
N MET A 3 -11.43 19.82 21.39
CA MET A 3 -10.87 18.97 20.35
C MET A 3 -9.35 19.12 20.36
N LYS A 4 -8.65 18.20 21.02
CA LYS A 4 -7.20 18.07 20.82
C LYS A 4 -7.00 17.62 19.37
N LYS A 5 -6.56 18.51 18.48
CA LYS A 5 -6.10 18.13 17.14
C LYS A 5 -4.91 17.18 17.31
N LYS A 6 -5.06 15.91 16.93
CA LYS A 6 -3.96 14.95 16.88
C LYS A 6 -3.01 15.43 15.77
N VAL A 7 -1.80 15.82 16.14
CA VAL A 7 -0.73 16.13 15.17
C VAL A 7 -0.16 14.80 14.71
N LEU A 8 -0.32 14.48 13.43
CA LEU A 8 0.25 13.28 12.80
C LEU A 8 1.75 13.50 12.58
N SER A 9 2.55 12.46 12.72
CA SER A 9 3.97 12.47 12.35
C SER A 9 4.13 12.60 10.82
N THR A 10 5.31 13.01 10.36
CA THR A 10 5.64 13.07 8.93
C THR A 10 5.53 11.70 8.25
N GLU A 11 5.83 10.63 8.99
CA GLU A 11 5.67 9.25 8.52
C GLU A 11 4.18 8.92 8.38
N GLU A 12 3.36 9.14 9.41
CA GLU A 12 1.92 8.89 9.36
C GLU A 12 1.24 9.67 8.22
N LEU A 13 1.69 10.90 7.94
CA LEU A 13 1.19 11.70 6.81
C LEU A 13 1.55 11.08 5.46
N ARG A 14 2.79 10.61 5.29
CA ARG A 14 3.23 9.94 4.07
C ARG A 14 2.48 8.63 3.85
N GLU A 15 2.30 7.83 4.90
CA GLU A 15 1.54 6.58 4.82
C GLU A 15 0.09 6.85 4.38
N ASN A 16 -0.55 7.85 4.99
CA ASN A 16 -1.93 8.19 4.66
C ASN A 16 -2.07 8.76 3.24
N SER A 17 -1.08 9.50 2.75
CA SER A 17 -1.07 9.97 1.35
C SER A 17 -0.82 8.86 0.34
N TYR A 18 -0.17 7.76 0.74
CA TYR A 18 0.20 6.68 -0.19
C TYR A 18 -0.75 5.48 -0.17
N GLU A 19 -1.58 5.35 0.85
CA GLU A 19 -2.51 4.20 0.96
C GLU A 19 -3.95 4.54 0.61
N TYR A 20 -4.27 5.82 0.40
CA TYR A 20 -5.61 6.32 0.14
C TYR A 20 -5.64 7.31 -1.01
N GLY A 21 -6.79 7.42 -1.67
CA GLY A 21 -6.96 8.29 -2.84
C GLY A 21 -6.31 7.71 -4.10
N LEU A 22 -6.08 6.39 -4.12
CA LEU A 22 -5.58 5.66 -5.28
C LEU A 22 -6.67 5.58 -6.37
N PRO A 23 -6.29 5.30 -7.63
CA PRO A 23 -7.26 4.84 -8.64
C PRO A 23 -8.15 3.72 -8.08
N GLU A 24 -9.43 3.72 -8.43
CA GLU A 24 -10.44 2.87 -7.79
C GLU A 24 -10.04 1.39 -7.79
N TYR A 25 -9.56 0.87 -8.92
CA TYR A 25 -9.10 -0.52 -9.04
C TYR A 25 -7.94 -0.83 -8.09
N LEU A 26 -6.95 0.07 -8.00
CA LEU A 26 -5.80 -0.12 -7.13
C LEU A 26 -6.19 -0.04 -5.66
N GLN A 27 -7.13 0.85 -5.30
CA GLN A 27 -7.67 0.91 -3.94
C GLN A 27 -8.40 -0.40 -3.57
N GLN A 28 -9.23 -0.92 -4.48
CA GLN A 28 -9.95 -2.17 -4.29
C GLN A 28 -9.00 -3.35 -4.07
N ASP A 29 -7.96 -3.48 -4.89
CA ASP A 29 -6.99 -4.58 -4.74
C ASP A 29 -6.14 -4.44 -3.49
N LEU A 30 -5.78 -3.20 -3.10
CA LEU A 30 -5.08 -2.95 -1.85
C LEU A 30 -5.92 -3.34 -0.63
N ASP A 31 -7.20 -2.97 -0.64
CA ASP A 31 -8.13 -3.27 0.43
C ASP A 31 -8.42 -4.78 0.51
N ALA A 32 -8.60 -5.45 -0.65
CA ALA A 32 -8.79 -6.89 -0.73
C ALA A 32 -7.57 -7.66 -0.21
N PHE A 33 -6.35 -7.21 -0.55
CA PHE A 33 -5.11 -7.78 -0.01
C PHE A 33 -5.00 -7.61 1.51
N LYS A 34 -5.29 -6.41 2.02
CA LYS A 34 -5.31 -6.11 3.48
C LYS A 34 -6.33 -6.99 4.21
N GLU A 35 -7.51 -7.18 3.63
CA GLU A 35 -8.54 -8.07 4.18
C GLU A 35 -8.09 -9.53 4.15
N GLY A 36 -7.48 -9.98 3.04
CA GLY A 36 -6.92 -11.31 2.90
C GLY A 36 -5.88 -11.63 3.97
N LEU A 37 -4.97 -10.68 4.25
CA LEU A 37 -4.00 -10.80 5.33
C LEU A 37 -4.67 -10.90 6.70
N LYS A 38 -5.64 -10.02 6.97
CA LYS A 38 -6.35 -9.98 8.26
C LYS A 38 -7.10 -11.29 8.55
N ASN A 39 -7.68 -11.90 7.51
CA ASN A 39 -8.52 -13.09 7.63
C ASN A 39 -7.79 -14.38 7.31
N SER A 40 -6.46 -14.35 7.10
CA SER A 40 -5.65 -15.51 6.71
C SER A 40 -6.24 -16.25 5.51
N SER A 41 -6.62 -15.50 4.47
CA SER A 41 -7.26 -16.05 3.27
C SER A 41 -6.39 -17.12 2.61
N SER A 42 -7.02 -18.19 2.12
CA SER A 42 -6.34 -19.20 1.31
C SER A 42 -5.98 -18.70 -0.11
N LEU A 43 -6.40 -17.49 -0.48
CA LEU A 43 -6.19 -16.89 -1.79
C LEU A 43 -5.09 -15.82 -1.79
N MET A 44 -4.18 -15.82 -0.81
CA MET A 44 -3.15 -14.78 -0.72
C MET A 44 -2.27 -14.67 -1.95
N ASP A 45 -1.93 -15.78 -2.61
CA ASP A 45 -1.11 -15.75 -3.83
C ASP A 45 -1.84 -15.03 -4.98
N CYS A 46 -3.16 -15.23 -5.09
CA CYS A 46 -3.98 -14.52 -6.07
C CYS A 46 -4.04 -13.02 -5.73
N LEU A 47 -4.38 -12.68 -4.48
CA LEU A 47 -4.48 -11.28 -4.04
C LEU A 47 -3.14 -10.53 -4.17
N TRP A 48 -2.02 -11.22 -3.94
CA TRP A 48 -0.68 -10.68 -4.16
C TRP A 48 -0.45 -10.34 -5.64
N GLY A 49 -0.85 -11.25 -6.54
CA GLY A 49 -0.75 -11.05 -7.98
C GLY A 49 -1.60 -9.90 -8.50
N GLU A 50 -2.86 -9.81 -8.05
CA GLU A 50 -3.77 -8.71 -8.40
C GLU A 50 -3.21 -7.37 -7.94
N LEU A 51 -2.83 -7.24 -6.66
CA LEU A 51 -2.25 -6.00 -6.14
C LEU A 51 -0.95 -5.63 -6.85
N TYR A 52 -0.05 -6.59 -7.11
CA TYR A 52 1.19 -6.32 -7.85
C TYR A 52 0.91 -5.79 -9.26
N SER A 53 -0.05 -6.42 -9.96
CA SER A 53 -0.46 -6.00 -11.31
C SER A 53 -1.04 -4.58 -11.30
N SER A 54 -1.96 -4.29 -10.39
CA SER A 54 -2.60 -2.97 -10.27
C SER A 54 -1.63 -1.86 -9.92
N ILE A 55 -0.62 -2.12 -9.06
CA ILE A 55 0.46 -1.16 -8.81
C ILE A 55 1.23 -0.87 -10.11
N ASN A 56 1.56 -1.89 -10.91
CA ASN A 56 2.28 -1.70 -12.17
C ASN A 56 1.45 -0.96 -13.22
N ILE A 57 0.15 -1.22 -13.31
CA ILE A 57 -0.75 -0.50 -14.22
C ILE A 57 -0.79 0.98 -13.84
N ALA A 58 -1.00 1.28 -12.56
CA ALA A 58 -1.05 2.65 -12.05
C ALA A 58 0.27 3.41 -12.27
N GLU A 59 1.42 2.77 -12.08
CA GLU A 59 2.74 3.39 -12.29
C GLU A 59 3.09 3.53 -13.79
N ILE A 60 3.05 2.43 -14.54
CA ILE A 60 3.70 2.34 -15.86
C ILE A 60 2.76 2.76 -16.99
N ASN A 61 1.48 2.36 -16.90
CA ASN A 61 0.53 2.54 -18.00
C ASN A 61 -0.24 3.85 -17.86
N GLU A 62 -0.64 4.19 -16.64
CA GLU A 62 -1.47 5.38 -16.38
C GLU A 62 -0.69 6.57 -15.82
N GLY A 63 0.47 6.33 -15.19
CA GLY A 63 1.21 7.38 -14.48
C GLY A 63 0.42 8.00 -13.33
N ALA A 64 -0.56 7.27 -12.78
CA ALA A 64 -1.45 7.73 -11.72
C ALA A 64 -0.76 7.79 -10.35
N ILE A 65 0.31 7.02 -10.16
CA ILE A 65 1.20 7.07 -8.98
C ILE A 65 2.66 7.20 -9.41
N THR A 66 3.47 7.85 -8.59
CA THR A 66 4.91 8.00 -8.82
C THR A 66 5.65 6.68 -8.53
N PRO A 67 6.85 6.46 -9.09
CA PRO A 67 7.69 5.31 -8.75
C PRO A 67 7.93 5.15 -7.24
N GLU A 68 8.15 6.25 -6.51
CA GLU A 68 8.37 6.23 -5.05
C GLU A 68 7.14 5.76 -4.26
N HIS A 69 5.94 6.01 -4.81
CA HIS A 69 4.66 5.62 -4.24
C HIS A 69 4.40 4.14 -4.53
N ALA A 70 4.64 3.71 -5.76
CA ALA A 70 4.58 2.30 -6.15
C ALA A 70 5.56 1.44 -5.32
N ASP A 71 6.80 1.90 -5.16
CA ASP A 71 7.81 1.23 -4.33
C ASP A 71 7.39 1.16 -2.87
N TYR A 72 6.81 2.22 -2.31
CA TYR A 72 6.27 2.18 -0.96
C TYR A 72 5.21 1.08 -0.80
N LEU A 73 4.25 0.98 -1.72
CA LEU A 73 3.19 -0.02 -1.67
C LEU A 73 3.75 -1.44 -1.75
N ARG A 74 4.68 -1.70 -2.68
CA ARG A 74 5.33 -3.02 -2.82
C ARG A 74 6.12 -3.40 -1.57
N GLN A 75 6.93 -2.47 -1.05
CA GLN A 75 7.73 -2.70 0.16
C GLN A 75 6.86 -3.01 1.37
N LYS A 76 5.80 -2.23 1.59
CA LYS A 76 4.94 -2.39 2.76
C LYS A 76 4.07 -3.63 2.69
N PHE A 77 3.46 -3.91 1.53
CA PHE A 77 2.43 -4.94 1.42
C PHE A 77 2.91 -6.24 0.79
N LEU A 78 3.78 -6.19 -0.22
CA LEU A 78 4.12 -7.37 -1.04
C LEU A 78 5.43 -8.06 -0.63
N TRP A 79 6.37 -7.31 -0.06
CA TRP A 79 7.72 -7.82 0.28
C TRP A 79 7.98 -7.92 1.79
N GLY A 80 6.95 -7.77 2.62
CA GLY A 80 7.03 -8.00 4.06
C GLY A 80 7.69 -6.90 4.87
N GLY A 81 7.69 -5.65 4.39
CA GLY A 81 8.02 -4.48 5.19
C GLY A 81 9.46 -4.41 5.72
N LYS A 82 10.42 -5.10 5.08
CA LYS A 82 11.84 -4.99 5.45
C LYS A 82 12.42 -3.67 4.96
N SER A 83 12.16 -2.59 5.72
CA SER A 83 12.98 -1.39 5.67
C SER A 83 14.45 -1.76 5.80
N LYS A 84 15.30 -1.23 4.91
CA LYS A 84 16.76 -1.48 4.81
C LYS A 84 17.50 -1.30 6.14
N ASN A 85 17.45 -2.29 7.03
CA ASN A 85 18.25 -2.32 8.26
C ASN A 85 18.52 -3.74 8.80
N GLU A 86 18.50 -4.75 7.94
CA GLU A 86 19.08 -6.06 8.26
C GLU A 86 20.29 -6.29 7.36
N LYS A 87 21.47 -5.85 7.84
CA LYS A 87 22.75 -6.37 7.35
C LYS A 87 22.92 -7.75 8.00
N HIS A 88 22.94 -8.81 7.19
CA HIS A 88 23.50 -10.09 7.60
C HIS A 88 25.03 -10.00 7.61
#